data_AF-A0A7C5WI13-F1
#
_entry.id   AF-A0A7C5WI13-F1
#
_cell.length_a   1.000
_cell.length_b   1.000
_cell.length_c   1.000
_cell.angle_alpha   90.00
_cell.angle_beta   90.00
_cell.angle_gamma   90.00
#
_symmetry.space_group_name_H-M   'P 1'
#
loop_
_entity.id
_entity.type
_entity.pdbx_description
1 polymer ?
#
loop_
_entity_poly.entity_id
_entity_poly.type
_entity_poly.pdbx_seq_one_letter_code
_entity_poly.pdbx_strand_id
1 'polypeptide(L)'
;MAQGARCRPAGCAVDAEGSCPARRRRRRTTASRYCPRAPGRGGGRGLWGRERVAARARAARGTTRDERGRRLGRRASVSRGAAGGASRVSVEGGPAGGVASRRLAAEILERVEKGAWAGRLLAARADRLSDRRDRALLSRLVLDTLRWQGALDPRLSAHLSHPLDRLAPPVRALLRLGLCQALVMGIPAPVAVSTVVDAARSAGAGRGAGLINAVLRRCCRQPAAPLDPRACFPSWLIERWTRRWDAARAEALAAACNRRARPFVVALGSSGGPEALAASLAEEGVETVPSTEVPGGLEVQAGAPQLSVAHRRGACVILDPSAARVAILAAAVAPEGLAVDLAAAPGGK
;
A
#
# COMPACT_ATOMS: atom_id res chain seq x y z
N MET A 1 37.78 -31.81 -28.90
CA MET A 1 38.48 -32.62 -29.93
C MET A 1 38.81 -31.71 -31.10
N ALA A 2 40.01 -31.93 -31.66
CA ALA A 2 40.59 -31.47 -32.94
C ALA A 2 39.71 -30.58 -33.85
N GLN A 3 40.12 -29.35 -34.19
CA GLN A 3 41.08 -28.95 -35.25
C GLN A 3 40.29 -28.27 -36.39
N GLY A 4 40.84 -27.18 -36.96
CA GLY A 4 40.33 -26.64 -38.22
C GLY A 4 40.53 -25.15 -38.46
N ALA A 5 41.79 -24.75 -38.67
CA ALA A 5 42.29 -23.64 -39.49
C ALA A 5 41.37 -23.23 -40.68
N ARG A 6 41.40 -22.04 -41.30
CA ARG A 6 42.23 -20.82 -41.28
C ARG A 6 41.59 -19.81 -42.27
N CYS A 7 41.98 -18.53 -42.12
CA CYS A 7 42.13 -17.49 -43.15
C CYS A 7 40.92 -16.71 -43.75
N ARG A 8 40.98 -15.40 -43.43
CA ARG A 8 40.38 -14.14 -43.99
C ARG A 8 40.73 -13.88 -45.49
N PRO A 9 40.44 -12.71 -46.14
CA PRO A 9 39.59 -11.52 -45.85
C PRO A 9 38.74 -10.99 -47.07
N ALA A 10 38.14 -9.79 -46.91
CA ALA A 10 37.66 -8.82 -47.92
C ALA A 10 36.23 -9.05 -48.47
N GLY A 11 35.38 -8.05 -48.72
CA GLY A 11 35.51 -6.59 -48.68
C GLY A 11 34.12 -5.92 -48.76
N CYS A 12 34.10 -4.60 -48.63
CA CYS A 12 32.92 -3.75 -48.76
C CYS A 12 32.33 -3.75 -50.18
N ALA A 13 31.00 -3.70 -50.28
CA ALA A 13 30.31 -2.98 -51.36
C ALA A 13 28.89 -2.59 -50.89
N VAL A 14 28.58 -1.32 -51.09
CA VAL A 14 27.28 -0.64 -50.96
C VAL A 14 26.61 -0.56 -52.34
N ASP A 15 25.35 -0.12 -52.32
CA ASP A 15 24.50 0.36 -53.44
C ASP A 15 23.68 -0.74 -54.16
N ALA A 16 22.47 -0.52 -54.69
CA ALA A 16 21.39 0.45 -54.52
C ALA A 16 20.20 -0.09 -55.36
N GLU A 17 18.96 0.28 -54.99
CA GLU A 17 17.74 0.27 -55.83
C GLU A 17 17.13 -1.06 -56.34
N GLY A 18 15.82 -1.26 -56.09
CA GLY A 18 15.05 -2.34 -56.71
C GLY A 18 13.74 -2.73 -56.00
N SER A 19 12.76 -1.82 -56.03
CA SER A 19 11.31 -2.07 -56.22
C SER A 19 10.63 -3.35 -55.66
N CYS A 20 9.67 -3.12 -54.75
CA CYS A 20 8.55 -4.02 -54.39
C CYS A 20 7.66 -4.30 -55.64
N PRO A 21 6.88 -5.42 -55.78
CA PRO A 21 5.82 -5.80 -54.82
C PRO A 21 5.44 -7.29 -54.71
N ALA A 22 5.12 -7.79 -53.52
CA ALA A 22 4.10 -8.85 -53.37
C ALA A 22 3.57 -8.97 -51.94
N ARG A 23 2.25 -8.77 -51.83
CA ARG A 23 1.42 -8.95 -50.64
C ARG A 23 1.56 -10.37 -50.08
N ARG A 24 1.77 -10.51 -48.77
CA ARG A 24 1.17 -11.60 -47.98
C ARG A 24 0.92 -11.16 -46.53
N ARG A 25 -0.35 -11.23 -46.16
CA ARG A 25 -0.92 -10.96 -44.84
C ARG A 25 -0.22 -11.80 -43.76
N ARG A 26 0.10 -11.22 -42.61
CA ARG A 26 0.01 -11.90 -41.30
C ARG A 26 -0.02 -10.92 -40.11
N ARG A 27 -1.18 -10.96 -39.44
CA ARG A 27 -1.47 -10.84 -38.00
C ARG A 27 -0.73 -9.75 -37.20
N ARG A 28 -1.47 -8.68 -36.89
CA ARG A 28 -1.20 -7.73 -35.81
C ARG A 28 -1.26 -8.43 -34.46
N THR A 29 -0.13 -8.54 -33.77
CA THR A 29 -0.09 -8.68 -32.32
C THR A 29 -0.06 -7.28 -31.71
N THR A 30 -1.12 -6.90 -31.01
CA THR A 30 -1.20 -5.64 -30.26
C THR A 30 -0.41 -5.78 -28.96
N ALA A 31 0.89 -5.48 -29.03
CA ALA A 31 1.68 -5.19 -27.84
C ALA A 31 1.30 -3.77 -27.34
N SER A 32 0.52 -3.73 -26.26
CA SER A 32 0.18 -2.50 -25.54
C SER A 32 1.45 -1.91 -24.95
N ARG A 33 2.02 -0.90 -25.61
CA ARG A 33 3.17 -0.13 -25.14
C ARG A 33 2.72 0.80 -24.02
N TYR A 34 3.07 0.47 -22.78
CA TYR A 34 3.07 1.40 -21.67
C TYR A 34 4.24 2.37 -21.83
N CYS A 35 3.96 3.66 -22.00
CA CYS A 35 4.95 4.72 -22.15
C CYS A 35 4.69 5.77 -21.05
N PRO A 36 5.59 5.96 -20.06
CA PRO A 36 5.38 6.99 -19.05
C PRO A 36 5.79 8.35 -19.61
N ARG A 37 4.83 9.28 -19.70
CA ARG A 37 5.09 10.71 -19.97
C ARG A 37 5.74 11.37 -18.75
N ALA A 38 6.82 12.10 -18.98
CA ALA A 38 7.47 12.95 -17.99
C ALA A 38 6.64 14.22 -17.69
N PRO A 39 6.59 14.71 -16.43
CA PRO A 39 6.05 16.04 -16.15
C PRO A 39 7.14 17.11 -16.24
N GLY A 40 6.81 18.19 -16.95
CA GLY A 40 7.64 19.37 -17.17
C GLY A 40 7.85 20.21 -15.91
N ARG A 41 8.97 20.94 -15.93
CA ARG A 41 9.43 21.87 -14.90
C ARG A 41 8.53 23.11 -14.85
N GLY A 42 8.16 23.53 -13.64
CA GLY A 42 7.54 24.83 -13.38
C GLY A 42 7.71 25.19 -11.90
N GLY A 43 8.64 26.11 -11.61
CA GLY A 43 8.91 26.62 -10.28
C GLY A 43 7.90 27.68 -9.84
N GLY A 44 7.86 27.97 -8.53
CA GLY A 44 7.06 29.08 -8.01
C GLY A 44 6.77 29.02 -6.51
N ARG A 45 7.76 29.48 -5.72
CA ARG A 45 7.69 30.31 -4.50
C ARG A 45 6.52 30.11 -3.53
N GLY A 46 6.88 29.88 -2.27
CA GLY A 46 5.97 29.95 -1.13
C GLY A 46 5.54 31.38 -0.80
N LEU A 47 4.39 31.48 -0.14
CA LEU A 47 4.05 32.60 0.72
C LEU A 47 3.38 32.02 1.98
N TRP A 48 4.04 32.24 3.11
CA TRP A 48 3.43 32.20 4.44
C TRP A 48 2.62 33.49 4.59
N GLY A 49 1.30 33.38 4.70
CA GLY A 49 0.39 34.51 4.93
C GLY A 49 -0.51 34.22 6.12
N ARG A 50 -0.21 34.86 7.25
CA ARG A 50 -1.08 34.97 8.42
C ARG A 50 -2.21 35.95 8.07
N GLU A 51 -3.47 35.59 8.35
CA GLU A 51 -4.53 36.58 8.58
C GLU A 51 -5.32 36.27 9.84
N ARG A 52 -5.58 37.34 10.59
CA ARG A 52 -6.29 37.41 11.86
C ARG A 52 -7.75 37.82 11.60
N VAL A 53 -8.64 37.18 12.36
CA VAL A 53 -9.77 37.74 13.13
C VAL A 53 -10.77 38.69 12.43
N ALA A 54 -12.05 38.28 12.40
CA ALA A 54 -13.17 39.11 12.87
C ALA A 54 -14.38 38.24 13.27
N ALA A 55 -15.09 38.71 14.29
CA ALA A 55 -16.14 38.01 15.04
C ALA A 55 -17.55 38.53 14.73
N ARG A 56 -18.54 37.79 15.27
CA ARG A 56 -19.93 38.13 15.66
C ARG A 56 -21.05 37.60 14.75
N ALA A 57 -21.95 36.78 15.32
CA ALA A 57 -23.23 37.23 15.87
C ALA A 57 -24.03 36.03 16.45
N ARG A 58 -24.66 36.24 17.61
CA ARG A 58 -25.64 35.34 18.25
C ARG A 58 -27.05 35.70 17.76
N ALA A 59 -27.94 34.71 17.62
CA ALA A 59 -29.38 34.92 17.71
C ALA A 59 -30.09 33.66 18.26
N ALA A 60 -31.03 33.92 19.16
CA ALA A 60 -31.75 32.99 20.01
C ALA A 60 -32.92 32.26 19.30
N ARG A 61 -33.29 31.08 19.81
CA ARG A 61 -34.58 30.39 19.61
C ARG A 61 -34.85 29.64 20.94
N GLY A 62 -35.89 29.88 21.72
CA GLY A 62 -37.28 30.20 21.39
C GLY A 62 -38.11 28.92 21.54
N THR A 63 -38.54 28.61 22.77
CA THR A 63 -39.39 27.46 23.10
C THR A 63 -40.85 27.85 23.08
N THR A 64 -41.69 27.14 22.31
CA THR A 64 -43.15 27.22 22.43
C THR A 64 -43.72 25.80 22.55
N ARG A 65 -44.43 25.57 23.64
CA ARG A 65 -45.34 24.44 23.85
C ARG A 65 -46.66 24.74 23.15
N ASP A 66 -47.37 23.71 22.70
CA ASP A 66 -48.79 23.78 22.38
C ASP A 66 -49.58 22.88 23.35
N GLU A 67 -50.77 23.38 23.66
CA GLU A 67 -51.73 23.01 24.67
C GLU A 67 -52.81 22.12 24.04
N ARG A 68 -52.63 20.80 24.13
CA ARG A 68 -53.74 19.85 23.95
C ARG A 68 -53.54 18.65 24.84
N GLY A 69 -53.82 18.86 26.12
CA GLY A 69 -53.88 17.79 27.10
C GLY A 69 -54.94 16.75 26.74
N ARG A 70 -54.51 15.49 26.59
CA ARG A 70 -55.19 14.31 27.13
C ARG A 70 -54.31 13.06 27.02
N ARG A 71 -54.21 12.35 28.15
CA ARG A 71 -53.53 11.06 28.36
C ARG A 71 -54.33 9.92 27.76
N LEU A 72 -53.66 8.92 27.19
CA LEU A 72 -54.12 7.52 27.25
C LEU A 72 -52.90 6.58 27.27
N GLY A 73 -52.78 5.79 28.33
CA GLY A 73 -51.91 4.62 28.36
C GLY A 73 -52.56 3.44 27.66
N ARG A 74 -51.74 2.49 27.20
CA ARG A 74 -52.17 1.08 27.06
C ARG A 74 -50.97 0.15 27.11
N ARG A 75 -51.11 -0.87 27.96
CA ARG A 75 -50.19 -1.99 28.15
C ARG A 75 -50.29 -2.98 26.99
N ALA A 76 -49.16 -3.68 26.80
CA ALA A 76 -48.96 -5.09 26.45
C ALA A 76 -49.44 -5.64 25.09
N SER A 77 -48.49 -6.25 24.38
CA SER A 77 -48.61 -7.67 24.01
C SER A 77 -47.23 -8.34 24.01
N VAL A 78 -47.08 -9.31 24.91
CA VAL A 78 -45.99 -10.28 24.94
C VAL A 78 -46.42 -11.43 24.03
N SER A 79 -45.64 -11.72 22.99
CA SER A 79 -45.73 -13.00 22.28
C SER A 79 -44.43 -13.77 22.45
N ARG A 80 -44.52 -14.83 23.25
CA ARG A 80 -43.52 -15.89 23.35
C ARG A 80 -43.50 -16.70 22.05
N GLY A 81 -42.32 -16.95 21.51
CA GLY A 81 -42.05 -17.93 20.46
C GLY A 81 -40.63 -18.42 20.63
N ALA A 82 -40.48 -19.73 20.88
CA ALA A 82 -39.31 -20.37 21.45
C ALA A 82 -38.31 -20.90 20.40
N ALA A 83 -37.07 -21.06 20.89
CA ALA A 83 -36.08 -22.10 20.58
C ALA A 83 -35.38 -22.11 19.20
N GLY A 84 -34.05 -22.00 19.26
CA GLY A 84 -33.12 -22.25 18.15
C GLY A 84 -31.72 -21.69 18.40
N GLY A 85 -31.15 -21.92 19.59
CA GLY A 85 -29.85 -21.38 20.01
C GLY A 85 -28.68 -22.09 19.34
N ALA A 86 -28.21 -21.56 18.20
CA ALA A 86 -26.85 -21.77 17.75
C ALA A 86 -25.95 -20.76 18.48
N SER A 87 -25.06 -21.27 19.34
CA SER A 87 -24.11 -20.49 20.13
C SER A 87 -23.28 -19.57 19.23
N ARG A 88 -23.56 -18.27 19.30
CA ARG A 88 -22.72 -17.23 18.71
C ARG A 88 -21.52 -17.06 19.62
N VAL A 89 -20.36 -17.48 19.14
CA VAL A 89 -19.08 -17.01 19.66
C VAL A 89 -19.08 -15.48 19.56
N SER A 90 -19.09 -14.82 20.71
CA SER A 90 -18.99 -13.37 20.83
C SER A 90 -17.61 -12.93 20.36
N VAL A 91 -17.53 -12.45 19.12
CA VAL A 91 -16.38 -11.66 18.65
C VAL A 91 -16.62 -10.22 19.11
N GLU A 92 -15.99 -9.83 20.21
CA GLU A 92 -15.94 -8.44 20.64
C GLU A 92 -15.14 -7.61 19.62
N GLY A 93 -15.85 -6.86 18.78
CA GLY A 93 -15.32 -5.97 17.77
C GLY A 93 -16.38 -5.63 16.73
N GLY A 94 -17.21 -4.60 17.01
CA GLY A 94 -18.44 -4.32 16.27
C GLY A 94 -18.28 -4.15 14.73
N PRO A 95 -19.33 -4.46 13.94
CA PRO A 95 -19.29 -4.56 12.47
C PRO A 95 -19.25 -3.23 11.69
N ALA A 96 -19.06 -2.08 12.34
CA ALA A 96 -19.05 -0.75 11.71
C ALA A 96 -17.66 -0.08 11.64
N GLY A 97 -16.62 -0.66 12.28
CA GLY A 97 -15.26 -0.11 12.31
C GLY A 97 -14.51 -0.33 11.00
N GLY A 98 -14.07 0.75 10.34
CA GLY A 98 -13.17 0.66 9.19
C GLY A 98 -13.80 0.80 7.81
N VAL A 99 -15.10 1.12 7.68
CA VAL A 99 -15.67 1.57 6.39
C VAL A 99 -15.03 2.89 5.95
N ALA A 100 -14.80 3.81 6.90
CA ALA A 100 -14.11 5.08 6.66
C ALA A 100 -12.69 4.87 6.13
N SER A 101 -11.93 3.93 6.71
CA SER A 101 -10.58 3.56 6.28
C SER A 101 -10.55 3.04 4.84
N ARG A 102 -11.54 2.21 4.45
CA ARG A 102 -11.65 1.67 3.08
C ARG A 102 -12.07 2.72 2.06
N ARG A 103 -13.03 3.58 2.43
CA ARG A 103 -13.45 4.71 1.61
C ARG A 103 -12.26 5.64 1.33
N LEU A 104 -11.50 5.98 2.37
CA LEU A 104 -10.33 6.83 2.24
C LEU A 104 -9.18 6.15 1.47
N ALA A 105 -9.01 4.83 1.64
CA ALA A 105 -8.04 4.07 0.84
C ALA A 105 -8.39 4.13 -0.66
N ALA A 106 -9.66 3.93 -1.03
CA ALA A 106 -10.11 4.05 -2.42
C ALA A 106 -9.86 5.46 -2.99
N GLU A 107 -10.18 6.52 -2.23
CA GLU A 107 -9.89 7.92 -2.62
C GLU A 107 -8.39 8.19 -2.82
N ILE A 108 -7.52 7.52 -2.07
CA ILE A 108 -6.06 7.63 -2.22
C ILE A 108 -5.62 6.89 -3.48
N LEU A 109 -6.06 5.64 -3.66
CA LEU A 109 -5.72 4.82 -4.82
C LEU A 109 -6.12 5.51 -6.13
N GLU A 110 -7.32 6.10 -6.21
CA GLU A 110 -7.76 6.89 -7.37
C GLU A 110 -6.83 8.06 -7.70
N ARG A 111 -6.29 8.73 -6.69
CA ARG A 111 -5.35 9.84 -6.91
C ARG A 111 -3.96 9.35 -7.30
N VAL A 112 -3.53 8.20 -6.77
CA VAL A 112 -2.28 7.56 -7.17
C VAL A 112 -2.32 7.17 -8.65
N GLU A 113 -3.45 6.67 -9.15
CA GLU A 113 -3.62 6.43 -10.59
C GLU A 113 -3.43 7.67 -11.46
N LYS A 114 -3.70 8.86 -10.91
CA LYS A 114 -3.51 10.16 -11.58
C LYS A 114 -2.10 10.73 -11.39
N GLY A 115 -1.17 9.96 -10.83
CA GLY A 115 0.24 10.34 -10.63
C GLY A 115 0.56 10.94 -9.26
N ALA A 116 -0.35 10.92 -8.30
CA ALA A 116 -0.06 11.39 -6.95
C ALA A 116 0.77 10.37 -6.13
N TRP A 117 1.60 10.87 -5.22
CA TRP A 117 2.44 10.03 -4.38
C TRP A 117 1.68 9.47 -3.16
N ALA A 118 1.56 8.15 -3.07
CA ALA A 118 0.81 7.46 -2.01
C ALA A 118 1.26 7.88 -0.60
N GLY A 119 2.58 7.95 -0.34
CA GLY A 119 3.13 8.35 0.96
C GLY A 119 2.69 9.75 1.39
N ARG A 120 2.73 10.73 0.48
CA ARG A 120 2.28 12.10 0.75
C ARG A 120 0.78 12.16 1.02
N LEU A 121 -0.01 11.38 0.28
CA LEU A 121 -1.46 11.31 0.48
C LEU A 121 -1.84 10.64 1.79
N LEU A 122 -1.11 9.60 2.20
CA LEU A 122 -1.30 8.95 3.50
C LEU A 122 -0.99 9.91 4.63
N ALA A 123 0.17 10.58 4.60
CA ALA A 123 0.54 11.57 5.60
C ALA A 123 -0.49 12.71 5.72
N ALA A 124 -0.97 13.23 4.59
CA ALA A 124 -1.92 14.35 4.58
C ALA A 124 -3.36 13.97 4.98
N ARG A 125 -3.71 12.67 5.04
CA ARG A 125 -5.10 12.23 5.24
C ARG A 125 -5.30 11.26 6.40
N ALA A 126 -4.24 10.70 6.97
CA ALA A 126 -4.35 9.76 8.09
C ALA A 126 -5.11 10.37 9.27
N ASP A 127 -4.89 11.65 9.57
CA ASP A 127 -5.55 12.33 10.70
C ASP A 127 -7.05 12.56 10.54
N ARG A 128 -7.61 12.30 9.34
CA ARG A 128 -9.07 12.25 9.14
C ARG A 128 -9.72 11.08 9.86
N LEU A 129 -8.93 10.08 10.28
CA LEU A 129 -9.37 8.95 11.09
C LEU A 129 -8.95 9.23 12.54
N SER A 130 -9.87 9.18 13.49
CA SER A 130 -9.55 9.40 14.91
C SER A 130 -8.82 8.21 15.52
N ASP A 131 -9.21 6.99 15.17
CA ASP A 131 -8.63 5.76 15.71
C ASP A 131 -7.28 5.42 15.06
N ARG A 132 -6.26 5.17 15.90
CA ARG A 132 -4.92 4.72 15.50
C ARG A 132 -4.96 3.39 14.72
N ARG A 133 -5.85 2.47 15.09
CA ARG A 133 -6.05 1.18 14.40
C ARG A 133 -6.54 1.40 12.98
N ASP A 134 -7.45 2.35 12.79
CA ASP A 134 -7.95 2.74 11.48
C ASP A 134 -6.88 3.42 10.61
N ARG A 135 -6.01 4.25 11.20
CA ARG A 135 -4.85 4.83 10.48
C ARG A 135 -3.85 3.77 10.02
N ALA A 136 -3.57 2.79 10.88
CA ALA A 136 -2.71 1.66 10.54
C ALA A 136 -3.34 0.80 9.43
N LEU A 137 -4.65 0.54 9.53
CA LEU A 137 -5.41 -0.19 8.51
C LEU A 137 -5.41 0.56 7.17
N LEU A 138 -5.63 1.88 7.15
CA LEU A 138 -5.57 2.71 5.95
C LEU A 138 -4.23 2.57 5.23
N SER A 139 -3.13 2.70 5.97
CA SER A 139 -1.78 2.60 5.42
C SER A 139 -1.54 1.21 4.81
N ARG A 140 -1.95 0.15 5.54
CA ARG A 140 -1.84 -1.23 5.05
C ARG A 140 -2.68 -1.46 3.79
N LEU A 141 -3.94 -1.02 3.80
CA LEU A 141 -4.87 -1.12 2.67
C LEU A 141 -4.28 -0.51 1.39
N VAL A 142 -3.80 0.74 1.48
CA VAL A 142 -3.23 1.45 0.31
C VAL A 142 -1.95 0.76 -0.15
N LEU A 143 -1.00 0.52 0.75
CA LEU A 143 0.32 0.01 0.39
C LEU A 143 0.28 -1.44 -0.11
N ASP A 144 -0.50 -2.32 0.54
CA ASP A 144 -0.63 -3.71 0.09
C ASP A 144 -1.38 -3.80 -1.24
N THR A 145 -2.39 -2.94 -1.47
CA THR A 145 -3.09 -2.90 -2.76
C THR A 145 -2.17 -2.46 -3.90
N LEU A 146 -1.37 -1.41 -3.69
CA LEU A 146 -0.40 -0.95 -4.70
C LEU A 146 0.69 -2.00 -4.95
N ARG A 147 1.22 -2.62 -3.88
CA ARG A 147 2.28 -3.62 -3.96
C ARG A 147 1.85 -4.85 -4.76
N TRP A 148 0.61 -5.31 -4.57
CA TRP A 148 0.08 -6.50 -5.22
C TRP A 148 -0.73 -6.23 -6.48
N GLN A 149 -0.83 -4.98 -6.93
CA GLN A 149 -1.71 -4.58 -8.03
C GLN A 149 -1.52 -5.43 -9.29
N GLY A 150 -0.26 -5.69 -9.69
CA GLY A 150 0.06 -6.46 -10.89
C GLY A 150 -0.40 -7.92 -10.84
N ALA A 151 -0.49 -8.51 -9.64
CA ALA A 151 -1.03 -9.86 -9.45
C ALA A 151 -2.57 -9.87 -9.26
N LEU A 152 -3.15 -8.78 -8.73
CA LEU A 152 -4.58 -8.64 -8.48
C LEU A 152 -5.36 -8.33 -9.77
N ASP A 153 -4.84 -7.48 -10.64
CA ASP A 153 -5.52 -7.01 -11.85
C ASP A 153 -5.87 -8.13 -12.84
N PRO A 154 -4.99 -9.11 -13.13
CA PRO A 154 -5.34 -10.26 -13.96
C PRO A 154 -6.47 -11.10 -13.37
N ARG A 155 -6.51 -11.27 -12.04
CA ARG A 155 -7.56 -12.02 -11.35
C ARG A 155 -8.92 -11.33 -11.46
N LEU A 156 -8.96 -10.02 -11.29
CA LEU A 156 -10.18 -9.23 -11.50
C LEU A 156 -10.63 -9.30 -12.97
N SER A 157 -9.69 -9.14 -13.90
CA SER A 157 -9.97 -9.09 -15.34
C SER A 157 -10.59 -10.39 -15.85
N ALA A 158 -10.21 -11.55 -15.30
CA ALA A 158 -10.80 -12.85 -15.65
C ALA A 158 -12.30 -12.98 -15.32
N HIS A 159 -12.86 -12.07 -14.52
CA HIS A 159 -14.25 -12.09 -14.10
C HIS A 159 -15.05 -10.86 -14.55
N LEU A 160 -14.44 -10.00 -15.37
CA LEU A 160 -15.05 -8.81 -15.94
C LEU A 160 -15.36 -9.01 -17.43
N SER A 161 -16.49 -8.49 -17.89
CA SER A 161 -16.85 -8.47 -19.32
C SER A 161 -16.12 -7.39 -20.11
N HIS A 162 -15.69 -6.33 -19.43
CA HIS A 162 -14.93 -5.22 -20.01
C HIS A 162 -13.55 -5.12 -19.36
N PRO A 163 -12.55 -4.60 -20.08
CA PRO A 163 -11.24 -4.29 -19.52
C PRO A 163 -11.32 -3.50 -18.20
N LEU A 164 -10.51 -3.88 -17.21
CA LEU A 164 -10.53 -3.29 -15.87
C LEU A 164 -10.27 -1.77 -15.89
N ASP A 165 -9.41 -1.31 -16.80
CA ASP A 165 -9.07 0.10 -17.02
C ASP A 165 -10.24 0.96 -17.54
N ARG A 166 -11.23 0.34 -18.20
CA ARG A 166 -12.46 1.03 -18.65
C ARG A 166 -13.50 1.25 -17.56
N LEU A 167 -13.35 0.59 -16.41
CA LEU A 167 -14.24 0.86 -15.27
C LEU A 167 -13.99 2.26 -14.71
N ALA A 168 -15.02 2.84 -14.09
CA ALA A 168 -14.86 4.09 -13.35
C ALA A 168 -13.76 3.94 -12.28
N PRO A 169 -12.83 4.91 -12.13
CA PRO A 169 -11.72 4.81 -11.18
C PRO A 169 -12.12 4.39 -9.75
N PRO A 170 -13.22 4.91 -9.17
CA PRO A 170 -13.67 4.48 -7.85
C PRO A 170 -14.03 2.98 -7.78
N VAL A 171 -14.69 2.46 -8.80
CA VAL A 171 -15.08 1.04 -8.86
C VAL A 171 -13.85 0.16 -9.00
N ARG A 172 -12.89 0.54 -9.86
CA ARG A 172 -11.63 -0.17 -10.03
C ARG A 172 -10.80 -0.18 -8.74
N ALA A 173 -10.68 0.96 -8.05
CA ALA A 173 -9.96 1.06 -6.78
C ALA A 173 -10.59 0.14 -5.71
N LEU A 174 -11.92 0.13 -5.60
CA LEU A 174 -12.64 -0.71 -4.64
C LEU A 174 -12.54 -2.21 -4.97
N LEU A 175 -12.56 -2.60 -6.24
CA LEU A 175 -12.32 -3.99 -6.65
C LEU A 175 -10.92 -4.47 -6.23
N ARG A 176 -9.88 -3.69 -6.52
CA ARG A 176 -8.51 -4.01 -6.09
C ARG A 176 -8.39 -4.10 -4.57
N LEU A 177 -8.98 -3.13 -3.86
CA LEU A 177 -8.98 -3.08 -2.41
C LEU A 177 -9.68 -4.28 -1.77
N GLY A 178 -10.84 -4.68 -2.30
CA GLY A 178 -11.59 -5.84 -1.80
C GLY A 178 -10.84 -7.15 -2.01
N LEU A 179 -10.25 -7.33 -3.19
CA LEU A 179 -9.50 -8.54 -3.48
C LEU A 179 -8.19 -8.61 -2.70
N CYS A 180 -7.48 -7.49 -2.55
CA CYS A 180 -6.27 -7.39 -1.72
C CYS A 180 -6.56 -7.79 -0.26
N GLN A 181 -7.66 -7.30 0.32
CA GLN A 181 -8.03 -7.66 1.68
C GLN A 181 -8.23 -9.17 1.86
N ALA A 182 -8.92 -9.81 0.90
CA ALA A 182 -9.20 -11.24 0.95
C ALA A 182 -7.96 -12.11 0.73
N LEU A 183 -7.14 -11.78 -0.28
CA LEU A 183 -6.03 -12.65 -0.72
C LEU A 183 -4.67 -12.33 -0.09
N VAL A 184 -4.43 -11.06 0.27
CA VAL A 184 -3.12 -10.60 0.77
C VAL A 184 -3.18 -10.31 2.27
N MET A 185 -4.26 -9.69 2.74
CA MET A 185 -4.33 -9.24 4.14
C MET A 185 -4.87 -10.31 5.10
N GLY A 186 -5.44 -11.40 4.59
CA GLY A 186 -6.04 -12.47 5.38
C GLY A 186 -7.40 -12.10 5.99
N ILE A 187 -8.07 -11.06 5.49
CA ILE A 187 -9.40 -10.69 5.97
C ILE A 187 -10.41 -11.69 5.37
N PRO A 188 -11.30 -12.31 6.17
CA PRO A 188 -12.28 -13.25 5.66
C PRO A 188 -13.07 -12.66 4.48
N ALA A 189 -13.18 -13.41 3.38
CA ALA A 189 -13.77 -12.91 2.15
C ALA A 189 -15.16 -12.27 2.32
N PRO A 190 -16.11 -12.84 3.10
CA PRO A 190 -17.40 -12.18 3.34
C PRO A 190 -17.28 -10.79 3.95
N VAL A 191 -16.32 -10.60 4.88
CA VAL A 191 -16.04 -9.34 5.57
C VAL A 191 -15.35 -8.35 4.63
N ALA A 192 -14.35 -8.81 3.86
CA ALA A 192 -13.65 -7.98 2.89
C ALA A 192 -14.61 -7.42 1.82
N VAL A 193 -15.55 -8.26 1.34
CA VAL A 193 -16.53 -7.84 0.34
C VAL A 193 -17.57 -6.88 0.92
N SER A 194 -18.21 -7.23 2.05
CA SER A 194 -19.28 -6.39 2.62
C SER A 194 -18.79 -4.97 2.93
N THR A 195 -17.64 -4.87 3.59
CA THR A 195 -17.06 -3.59 4.00
C THR A 195 -16.67 -2.69 2.82
N VAL A 196 -16.24 -3.26 1.70
CA VAL A 196 -15.92 -2.51 0.47
C VAL A 196 -17.19 -2.09 -0.27
N VAL A 197 -18.23 -2.93 -0.27
CA VAL A 197 -19.54 -2.57 -0.83
C VAL A 197 -20.15 -1.39 -0.05
N ASP A 198 -20.03 -1.38 1.28
CA ASP A 198 -20.48 -0.27 2.11
C ASP A 198 -19.62 1.00 1.92
N ALA A 199 -18.31 0.82 1.71
CA ALA A 199 -17.43 1.92 1.29
C ALA A 199 -17.84 2.49 -0.08
N ALA A 200 -18.26 1.65 -1.04
CA ALA A 200 -18.74 2.08 -2.35
C ALA A 200 -20.00 2.94 -2.26
N ARG A 201 -20.96 2.51 -1.41
CA ARG A 201 -22.20 3.24 -1.17
C ARG A 201 -21.95 4.61 -0.55
N SER A 202 -21.07 4.67 0.46
CA SER A 202 -20.72 5.92 1.15
C SER A 202 -19.83 6.86 0.31
N ALA A 203 -19.12 6.36 -0.70
CA ALA A 203 -18.29 7.17 -1.61
C ALA A 203 -19.06 7.80 -2.79
N GLY A 204 -20.38 7.59 -2.89
CA GLY A 204 -21.16 8.02 -4.06
C GLY A 204 -20.98 7.11 -5.29
N ALA A 205 -20.25 5.99 -5.15
CA ALA A 205 -20.06 4.97 -6.18
C ALA A 205 -21.11 3.84 -6.09
N GLY A 206 -22.27 4.11 -5.47
CA GLY A 206 -23.30 3.11 -5.16
C GLY A 206 -23.84 2.35 -6.39
N ARG A 207 -23.87 2.98 -7.58
CA ARG A 207 -24.25 2.31 -8.84
C ARG A 207 -23.32 1.15 -9.20
N GLY A 208 -22.05 1.19 -8.79
CA GLY A 208 -21.08 0.11 -9.01
C GLY A 208 -21.07 -0.97 -7.94
N ALA A 209 -21.82 -0.79 -6.83
CA ALA A 209 -21.77 -1.70 -5.67
C ALA A 209 -22.19 -3.14 -6.00
N GLY A 210 -23.19 -3.32 -6.89
CA GLY A 210 -23.62 -4.63 -7.36
C GLY A 210 -22.52 -5.37 -8.13
N LEU A 211 -21.84 -4.67 -9.05
CA LEU A 211 -20.70 -5.21 -9.80
C LEU A 211 -19.55 -5.59 -8.87
N ILE A 212 -19.18 -4.71 -7.92
CA ILE A 212 -18.13 -4.95 -6.94
C ILE A 212 -18.41 -6.23 -6.16
N ASN A 213 -19.62 -6.35 -5.60
CA ASN A 213 -20.03 -7.52 -4.84
C ASN A 213 -19.97 -8.81 -5.68
N ALA A 214 -20.53 -8.78 -6.89
CA ALA A 214 -20.60 -9.95 -7.76
C ALA A 214 -19.21 -10.45 -8.19
N VAL A 215 -18.32 -9.53 -8.60
CA VAL A 215 -16.96 -9.84 -9.05
C VAL A 215 -16.13 -10.36 -7.88
N LEU A 216 -16.11 -9.68 -6.74
CA LEU A 216 -15.30 -10.11 -5.59
C LEU A 216 -15.78 -11.46 -5.03
N ARG A 217 -17.10 -11.68 -4.95
CA ARG A 217 -17.65 -12.99 -4.56
C ARG A 217 -17.25 -14.11 -5.54
N ARG A 218 -17.00 -13.80 -6.81
CA ARG A 218 -16.52 -14.79 -7.78
C ARG A 218 -15.02 -15.03 -7.63
N CYS A 219 -14.23 -13.96 -7.48
CA CYS A 219 -12.78 -14.05 -7.26
C CYS A 219 -12.41 -14.81 -5.97
N CYS A 220 -13.27 -14.73 -4.95
CA CYS A 220 -13.05 -15.37 -3.65
C CYS A 220 -13.71 -16.76 -3.52
N ARG A 221 -14.32 -17.30 -4.58
CA ARG A 221 -14.90 -18.65 -4.58
C ARG A 221 -13.83 -19.66 -4.99
N GLN A 222 -13.76 -20.81 -4.30
CA GLN A 222 -12.74 -21.87 -4.40
C GLN A 222 -11.37 -21.47 -3.83
N PRO A 223 -10.47 -22.39 -3.45
CA PRO A 223 -9.13 -21.97 -3.04
C PRO A 223 -8.50 -21.21 -4.21
N ALA A 224 -8.36 -19.90 -4.02
CA ALA A 224 -7.70 -19.06 -5.01
C ALA A 224 -6.27 -19.57 -5.16
N ALA A 225 -5.88 -19.92 -6.39
CA ALA A 225 -4.48 -20.25 -6.64
C ALA A 225 -3.58 -19.12 -6.10
N PRO A 226 -2.38 -19.42 -5.57
CA PRO A 226 -1.48 -18.41 -5.05
C PRO A 226 -1.24 -17.26 -6.04
N LEU A 227 -1.02 -16.05 -5.52
CA LEU A 227 -0.63 -14.92 -6.34
C LEU A 227 0.83 -15.10 -6.77
N ASP A 228 1.11 -14.94 -8.07
CA ASP A 228 2.49 -14.91 -8.57
C ASP A 228 3.13 -13.57 -8.20
N PRO A 229 4.15 -13.53 -7.31
CA PRO A 229 4.78 -12.29 -6.91
C PRO A 229 5.48 -11.56 -8.06
N ARG A 230 5.88 -12.27 -9.12
CA ARG A 230 6.56 -11.69 -10.29
C ARG A 230 5.63 -10.78 -11.09
N ALA A 231 4.32 -11.05 -11.04
CA ALA A 231 3.32 -10.26 -11.75
C ALA A 231 3.23 -8.81 -11.26
N CYS A 232 3.77 -8.50 -10.07
CA CYS A 232 3.85 -7.14 -9.54
C CYS A 232 4.95 -6.28 -10.17
N PHE A 233 5.82 -6.87 -10.99
CA PHE A 233 6.96 -6.21 -11.60
C PHE A 233 6.85 -6.22 -13.13
N PRO A 234 7.41 -5.21 -13.82
CA PRO A 234 7.43 -5.23 -15.28
C PRO A 234 8.31 -6.38 -15.79
N SER A 235 7.93 -6.99 -16.91
CA SER A 235 8.59 -8.20 -17.44
C SER A 235 10.10 -8.01 -17.64
N TRP A 236 10.51 -6.84 -18.15
CA TRP A 236 11.92 -6.52 -18.37
C TRP A 236 12.77 -6.60 -17.08
N LEU A 237 12.18 -6.29 -15.91
CA LEU A 237 12.88 -6.32 -14.64
C LEU A 237 13.05 -7.75 -14.15
N ILE A 238 12.00 -8.56 -14.27
CA ILE A 238 12.07 -10.01 -14.00
C ILE A 238 13.10 -10.67 -14.92
N GLU A 239 13.05 -10.40 -16.22
CA GLU A 239 14.03 -10.90 -17.20
C GLU A 239 15.47 -10.46 -16.89
N ARG A 240 15.64 -9.23 -16.35
CA ARG A 240 16.96 -8.73 -15.92
C ARG A 240 17.46 -9.50 -14.69
N TRP A 241 16.61 -9.73 -13.69
CA TRP A 241 16.97 -10.50 -12.50
C TRP A 241 17.28 -11.96 -12.84
N THR A 242 16.47 -12.59 -13.69
CA THR A 242 16.68 -13.97 -14.15
C THR A 242 18.00 -14.13 -14.88
N ARG A 243 18.38 -13.18 -15.73
CA ARG A 243 19.69 -13.20 -16.41
C ARG A 243 20.88 -12.98 -15.47
N ARG A 244 20.70 -12.17 -14.42
CA ARG A 244 21.79 -11.80 -13.50
C ARG A 244 22.08 -12.88 -12.45
N TRP A 245 21.06 -13.63 -12.05
CA TRP A 245 21.14 -14.59 -10.95
C TRP A 245 20.63 -15.97 -11.36
N ASP A 246 19.32 -16.11 -11.55
CA ASP A 246 18.62 -17.28 -12.13
C ASP A 246 17.10 -17.08 -11.92
N ALA A 247 16.28 -18.02 -12.39
CA ALA A 247 14.82 -17.95 -12.23
C ALA A 247 14.37 -18.03 -10.76
N ALA A 248 15.00 -18.89 -9.95
CA ALA A 248 14.62 -19.11 -8.56
C ALA A 248 14.91 -17.88 -7.69
N ARG A 249 16.08 -17.25 -7.86
CA ARG A 249 16.46 -16.01 -7.18
C ARG A 249 15.63 -14.81 -7.63
N ALA A 250 15.27 -14.74 -8.91
CA ALA A 250 14.37 -13.70 -9.40
C ALA A 250 12.98 -13.80 -8.75
N GLU A 251 12.45 -15.03 -8.60
CA GLU A 251 11.19 -15.27 -7.90
C GLU A 251 11.31 -14.95 -6.40
N ALA A 252 12.36 -15.41 -5.74
CA ALA A 252 12.63 -15.11 -4.33
C ALA A 252 12.76 -13.60 -4.06
N LEU A 253 13.42 -12.86 -4.96
CA LEU A 253 13.55 -11.41 -4.88
C LEU A 253 12.20 -10.70 -5.09
N ALA A 254 11.40 -11.13 -6.06
CA ALA A 254 10.05 -10.61 -6.27
C ALA A 254 9.16 -10.85 -5.04
N ALA A 255 9.22 -12.06 -4.47
CA ALA A 255 8.50 -12.41 -3.24
C ALA A 255 8.98 -11.53 -2.07
N ALA A 256 10.29 -11.35 -1.90
CA ALA A 256 10.85 -10.52 -0.84
C ALA A 256 10.43 -9.04 -0.96
N CYS A 257 10.47 -8.48 -2.17
CA CYS A 257 10.03 -7.11 -2.44
C CYS A 257 8.51 -6.92 -2.22
N ASN A 258 7.72 -8.00 -2.34
CA ASN A 258 6.29 -8.00 -2.06
C ASN A 258 5.94 -8.20 -0.57
N ARG A 259 6.91 -8.49 0.29
CA ARG A 259 6.70 -8.54 1.74
C ARG A 259 6.52 -7.14 2.31
N ARG A 260 5.76 -7.06 3.40
CA ARG A 260 5.65 -5.81 4.16
C ARG A 260 7.01 -5.51 4.80
N ALA A 261 7.54 -4.31 4.55
CA ALA A 261 8.74 -3.82 5.21
C ALA A 261 8.48 -3.72 6.72
N ARG A 262 9.39 -4.28 7.51
CA ARG A 262 9.43 -4.11 8.96
C ARG A 262 10.34 -2.94 9.28
N PRO A 263 9.94 -2.02 10.16
CA PRO A 263 10.85 -0.98 10.62
C PRO A 263 12.10 -1.61 11.24
N PHE A 264 13.23 -0.95 11.07
CA PHE A 264 14.49 -1.32 11.68
C PHE A 264 15.02 -0.11 12.43
N VAL A 265 15.45 -0.31 13.67
CA VAL A 265 15.99 0.75 14.51
C VAL A 265 17.44 0.49 14.81
N VAL A 266 18.25 1.54 14.83
CA VAL A 266 19.66 1.48 15.23
C VAL A 266 19.81 2.30 16.51
N ALA A 267 20.36 1.67 17.55
CA ALA A 267 20.67 2.32 18.80
C ALA A 267 21.79 3.35 18.60
N LEU A 268 21.60 4.57 19.14
CA LEU A 268 22.64 5.59 19.22
C LEU A 268 23.28 5.59 20.62
N GLY A 269 24.43 6.23 20.79
CA GLY A 269 25.14 6.26 22.09
C GLY A 269 24.29 6.78 23.26
N SER A 270 23.31 7.65 22.99
CA SER A 270 22.34 8.16 23.97
C SER A 270 21.31 7.13 24.46
N SER A 271 21.25 5.92 23.87
CA SER A 271 20.29 4.89 24.26
C SER A 271 20.71 4.04 25.45
N GLY A 272 21.98 4.12 25.88
CA GLY A 272 22.55 3.17 26.84
C GLY A 272 22.78 1.76 26.28
N GLY A 273 22.78 1.61 24.95
CA GLY A 273 22.97 0.33 24.25
C GLY A 273 21.69 -0.25 23.62
N PRO A 274 21.81 -1.28 22.76
CA PRO A 274 20.68 -1.90 22.09
C PRO A 274 19.74 -2.66 23.03
N GLU A 275 20.25 -3.26 24.10
CA GLU A 275 19.43 -3.96 25.11
C GLU A 275 18.56 -3.00 25.91
N ALA A 276 19.15 -1.88 26.38
CA ALA A 276 18.42 -0.83 27.08
C ALA A 276 17.37 -0.17 26.17
N LEU A 277 17.71 0.06 24.89
CA LEU A 277 16.76 0.55 23.90
C LEU A 277 15.60 -0.44 23.68
N ALA A 278 15.90 -1.73 23.54
CA ALA A 278 14.87 -2.76 23.34
C ALA A 278 13.89 -2.82 24.53
N ALA A 279 14.40 -2.73 25.76
CA ALA A 279 13.57 -2.66 26.97
C ALA A 279 12.67 -1.41 26.98
N SER A 280 13.23 -0.22 26.72
CA SER A 280 12.45 1.02 26.65
C SER A 280 11.39 0.99 25.54
N LEU A 281 11.70 0.40 24.39
CA LEU A 281 10.74 0.22 23.29
C LEU A 281 9.61 -0.76 23.68
N ALA A 282 9.93 -1.83 24.40
CA ALA A 282 8.94 -2.80 24.87
C ALA A 282 7.93 -2.17 25.84
N GLU A 283 8.37 -1.28 26.74
CA GLU A 283 7.47 -0.50 27.62
C GLU A 283 6.47 0.37 26.83
N GLU A 284 6.84 0.82 25.63
CA GLU A 284 5.98 1.57 24.71
C GLU A 284 5.19 0.66 23.75
N GLY A 285 5.21 -0.66 23.95
CA GLY A 285 4.51 -1.64 23.11
C GLY A 285 5.16 -1.86 21.75
N VAL A 286 6.47 -1.64 21.62
CA VAL A 286 7.26 -1.91 20.43
C VAL A 286 8.13 -3.15 20.67
N GLU A 287 7.71 -4.27 20.08
CA GLU A 287 8.43 -5.53 20.18
C GLU A 287 9.60 -5.55 19.18
N THR A 288 10.79 -5.91 19.66
CA THR A 288 12.00 -5.93 18.84
C THR A 288 12.82 -7.20 19.06
N VAL A 289 13.61 -7.57 18.05
CA VAL A 289 14.59 -8.66 18.10
C VAL A 289 15.95 -8.12 17.67
N PRO A 290 17.05 -8.44 18.37
CA PRO A 290 18.39 -8.02 17.96
C PRO A 290 18.74 -8.49 16.55
N SER A 291 19.36 -7.61 15.76
CA SER A 291 19.88 -7.96 14.45
C SER A 291 21.18 -8.73 14.57
N THR A 292 21.31 -9.79 13.78
CA THR A 292 22.58 -10.53 13.62
C THR A 292 23.50 -9.89 12.59
N GLU A 293 22.99 -8.97 11.76
CA GLU A 293 23.72 -8.38 10.63
C GLU A 293 24.21 -6.95 10.89
N VAL A 294 23.55 -6.21 11.78
CA VAL A 294 23.85 -4.80 12.06
C VAL A 294 24.12 -4.63 13.55
N PRO A 295 25.37 -4.31 13.95
CA PRO A 295 25.70 -3.98 15.33
C PRO A 295 24.80 -2.87 15.87
N GLY A 296 24.21 -3.06 17.06
CA GLY A 296 23.28 -2.09 17.66
C GLY A 296 21.92 -1.98 16.96
N GLY A 297 21.65 -2.80 15.94
CA GLY A 297 20.41 -2.82 15.21
C GLY A 297 19.35 -3.74 15.84
N LEU A 298 18.09 -3.32 15.80
CA LEU A 298 16.94 -4.10 16.25
C LEU A 298 15.87 -4.15 15.15
N GLU A 299 15.39 -5.36 14.85
CA GLU A 299 14.27 -5.60 13.97
C GLU A 299 12.95 -5.46 14.72
N VAL A 300 12.08 -4.56 14.26
CA VAL A 300 10.76 -4.38 14.87
C VAL A 300 9.80 -5.48 14.42
N GLN A 301 9.32 -6.27 15.38
CA GLN A 301 8.34 -7.33 15.16
C GLN A 301 6.91 -6.78 15.19
N ALA A 302 6.63 -5.87 16.12
CA ALA A 302 5.33 -5.23 16.30
C ALA A 302 5.48 -3.81 16.89
N GLY A 303 4.43 -3.00 16.75
CA GLY A 303 4.41 -1.62 17.25
C GLY A 303 4.84 -0.56 16.22
N ALA A 304 5.03 0.67 16.71
CA ALA A 304 5.31 1.85 15.89
C ALA A 304 6.49 2.64 16.47
N PRO A 305 7.75 2.28 16.15
CA PRO A 305 8.94 2.89 16.74
C PRO A 305 9.04 4.39 16.47
N GLN A 306 8.50 4.90 15.36
CA GLN A 306 8.50 6.33 15.03
C GLN A 306 7.67 7.18 16.00
N LEU A 307 6.82 6.54 16.80
CA LEU A 307 6.01 7.19 17.83
C LEU A 307 6.60 7.00 19.23
N SER A 308 7.76 6.37 19.37
CA SER A 308 8.38 6.14 20.68
C SER A 308 9.04 7.40 21.23
N VAL A 309 9.15 7.48 22.56
CA VAL A 309 9.95 8.50 23.25
C VAL A 309 11.41 8.38 22.87
N ALA A 310 11.92 7.14 22.77
CA ALA A 310 13.30 6.88 22.36
C ALA A 310 13.64 7.50 21.01
N HIS A 311 12.76 7.36 20.01
CA HIS A 311 12.96 7.98 18.70
C HIS A 311 12.90 9.51 18.77
N ARG A 312 11.90 10.08 19.48
CA ARG A 312 11.75 11.54 19.61
C ARG A 312 12.92 12.23 20.31
N ARG A 313 13.58 11.53 21.25
CA ARG A 313 14.74 12.05 21.99
C ARG A 313 16.07 11.78 21.28
N GLY A 314 16.06 11.15 20.10
CA GLY A 314 17.29 10.81 19.38
C GLY A 314 18.11 9.73 20.08
N ALA A 315 17.47 8.79 20.78
CA ALA A 315 18.12 7.58 21.29
C ALA A 315 18.28 6.52 20.19
N CYS A 316 17.50 6.61 19.11
CA CYS A 316 17.61 5.70 17.98
C CYS A 316 17.21 6.37 16.66
N VAL A 317 17.74 5.83 15.56
CA VAL A 317 17.30 6.16 14.20
C VAL A 317 16.53 5.01 13.59
N ILE A 318 15.51 5.31 12.78
CA ILE A 318 14.80 4.33 11.97
C ILE A 318 15.46 4.35 10.60
N LEU A 319 16.18 3.29 10.26
CA LEU A 319 17.02 3.23 9.08
C LEU A 319 17.05 1.82 8.52
N ASP A 320 17.10 1.68 7.19
CA ASP A 320 17.27 0.38 6.56
C ASP A 320 18.57 -0.31 7.04
N PRO A 321 18.55 -1.64 7.31
CA PRO A 321 19.73 -2.37 7.78
C PRO A 321 20.96 -2.20 6.88
N SER A 322 20.76 -2.18 5.56
CA SER A 322 21.86 -2.02 4.60
C SER A 322 22.44 -0.61 4.64
N ALA A 323 21.59 0.41 4.79
CA ALA A 323 22.04 1.79 4.94
C ALA A 323 22.78 2.01 6.28
N ALA A 324 22.30 1.39 7.36
CA ALA A 324 22.97 1.42 8.65
C ALA A 324 24.38 0.82 8.59
N ARG A 325 24.53 -0.33 7.89
CA ARG A 325 25.85 -0.95 7.68
C ARG A 325 26.81 -0.03 6.95
N VAL A 326 26.36 0.73 5.95
CA VAL A 326 27.21 1.70 5.25
C VAL A 326 27.72 2.78 6.21
N ALA A 327 26.85 3.34 7.05
CA ALA A 327 27.24 4.35 8.04
C ALA A 327 28.24 3.79 9.08
N ILE A 328 27.97 2.60 9.61
CA ILE A 328 28.86 1.93 10.58
C ILE A 328 30.23 1.63 9.96
N LEU A 329 30.27 1.13 8.73
CA LEU A 329 31.53 0.85 8.02
C LEU A 329 32.32 2.14 7.75
N ALA A 330 31.65 3.21 7.34
CA ALA A 330 32.30 4.50 7.12
C ALA A 330 32.93 5.05 8.41
N ALA A 331 32.21 4.97 9.54
CA ALA A 331 32.71 5.39 10.84
C ALA A 331 33.92 4.55 11.32
N ALA A 332 33.93 3.25 11.00
CA ALA A 332 35.04 2.37 11.36
C ALA A 332 36.33 2.64 10.56
N VAL A 333 36.22 3.09 9.30
CA VAL A 333 37.37 3.37 8.44
C VAL A 333 38.08 4.68 8.80
N ALA A 334 37.32 5.68 9.26
CA ALA A 334 37.85 6.98 9.63
C ALA A 334 37.19 7.48 10.93
N PRO A 335 37.59 6.94 12.10
CA PRO A 335 36.96 7.31 13.39
C PRO A 335 37.20 8.77 13.74
N GLU A 336 38.34 9.32 13.33
CA GLU A 336 38.67 10.74 13.46
C GLU A 336 39.08 11.27 12.09
N GLY A 337 38.18 12.00 11.44
CA GLY A 337 38.40 12.52 10.10
C GLY A 337 37.22 13.29 9.55
N LEU A 338 37.44 13.98 8.43
CA LEU A 338 36.38 14.64 7.69
C LEU A 338 35.57 13.60 6.91
N ALA A 339 34.30 13.43 7.27
CA ALA A 339 33.33 12.64 6.52
C ALA A 339 32.42 13.55 5.69
N VAL A 340 32.11 13.12 4.46
CA VAL A 340 31.22 13.86 3.54
C VAL A 340 30.13 12.94 3.02
N ASP A 341 28.86 13.21 3.34
CA ASP A 341 27.70 12.57 2.71
C ASP A 341 27.16 13.44 1.56
N LEU A 342 27.53 13.07 0.33
CA LEU A 342 27.16 13.80 -0.89
C LEU A 342 25.67 13.71 -1.25
N ALA A 343 24.90 12.83 -0.61
CA ALA A 343 23.47 12.68 -0.82
C ALA A 343 22.74 12.47 0.52
N ALA A 344 23.03 13.36 1.46
CA ALA A 344 22.66 13.20 2.87
C ALA A 344 21.15 13.10 3.11
N ALA A 345 20.31 13.83 2.37
CA ALA A 345 18.87 13.86 2.64
C ALA A 345 18.23 12.45 2.61
N PRO A 346 17.42 12.08 3.62
CA PRO A 346 16.91 12.91 4.72
C PRO A 346 17.81 13.05 5.97
N GLY A 347 19.02 12.50 5.97
CA GLY A 347 20.03 12.67 7.02
C GLY A 347 20.10 11.52 8.02
N GLY A 348 19.82 10.29 7.57
CA GLY A 348 19.78 9.11 8.45
C GLY A 348 21.09 8.32 8.55
N LYS A 349 21.99 8.45 7.55
CA LYS A 349 23.32 7.84 7.58
C LYS A 349 24.29 8.80 8.22
#